data_AF-A0A2D4WS68-F1
#
_entry.id   AF-A0A2D4WS68-F1
#
_cell.length_a   1.000
_cell.length_b   1.000
_cell.length_c   1.000
_cell.angle_alpha   90.00
_cell.angle_beta   90.00
_cell.angle_gamma   90.00
#
_symmetry.space_group_name_H-M   'P 1'
#
loop_
_entity.id
_entity.type
_entity.pdbx_description
1 polymer ?
#
loop_
_entity_poly.entity_id
_entity_poly.type
_entity_poly.pdbx_seq_one_letter_code
_entity_poly.pdbx_strand_id
1 'polypeptide(L)'
;MPFVRLLALLSASLLVSTVASGQANELPLVPENPSLRDDVVRAIEAVWLDDDDRADLRLHHGVWIDEDLELPDRRARGMLHSGAWDDEVFLDESLSVERRAQALVLRGRCADAIDLLESSTDESAMILRVRAFESCGRWDEALREIDSLLETEVGGRSDNERLIDRVEARAVRARILGRPSSEYRLMMTELGRAREEIDRLDWRPRLMEARLLVEKHKRAEAIPALHETLSLNPRCAEAWFLLGRIALGGFDFDSAGRASLALRRLSSRSVFADLLDAESALINDDPEMAIGILDPLLEREPFLRQALALRAASDAVAYDTVSARTRLDAMDVMFPGCADGYHTVGRFLSQNRQYGDAAFFLEEAVSRRPRWSAPLIELGLLEMQSGRDQRALAALQRVARLDAFNERAAFSLRLLEELSAFETIETEHFIIRYLPGEDEVLVKMMPDALEAMHDDVAARFGHEPVQKTVIEVMPDHEFFSVRITGMPWIHTVAACTGPVIAMEVPKKGAPSLHLGLFDWLDTLRHEYTHTITLDRTRNRIPHWLTEASSGTRELAPRDSPTARMPAMELRSGQLFDMQEIDWAFVRPKRPIDRQLAYAQGA
;
A
#
# COMPACT_ATOMS: atom_id res chain seq x y z
N MET A 1 -43.24 -25.62 15.80
CA MET A 1 -42.87 -24.26 16.23
C MET A 1 -41.50 -23.95 15.65
N PRO A 2 -41.37 -22.88 14.85
CA PRO A 2 -40.22 -22.63 13.99
C PRO A 2 -39.16 -21.79 14.72
N PHE A 3 -37.88 -22.08 14.54
CA PHE A 3 -36.73 -21.16 14.67
C PHE A 3 -35.44 -21.95 14.41
N VAL A 4 -35.22 -22.35 13.14
CA VAL A 4 -33.93 -22.90 12.69
C VAL A 4 -33.74 -22.48 11.23
N ARG A 5 -32.54 -22.02 10.89
CA ARG A 5 -31.97 -21.70 9.56
C ARG A 5 -31.91 -20.22 9.18
N LEU A 6 -30.76 -19.63 9.50
CA LEU A 6 -30.14 -18.52 8.78
C LEU A 6 -28.62 -18.72 8.94
N LEU A 7 -27.97 -19.37 7.97
CA LEU A 7 -26.51 -19.59 7.94
C LEU A 7 -26.13 -19.98 6.50
N ALA A 8 -26.10 -18.96 5.66
CA ALA A 8 -25.43 -18.90 4.37
C ALA A 8 -25.19 -17.40 4.17
N LEU A 9 -24.00 -17.02 3.66
CA LEU A 9 -23.38 -15.68 3.63
C LEU A 9 -22.26 -15.56 4.67
N LEU A 10 -21.01 -15.73 4.23
CA LEU A 10 -19.84 -14.94 4.66
C LEU A 10 -18.57 -15.55 4.05
N SER A 11 -18.20 -15.08 2.86
CA SER A 11 -16.81 -15.13 2.38
C SER A 11 -16.37 -13.82 1.71
N ALA A 12 -15.13 -13.45 2.01
CA ALA A 12 -14.24 -12.44 1.43
C ALA A 12 -14.69 -10.96 1.29
N SER A 13 -14.32 -10.13 2.27
CA SER A 13 -13.35 -9.03 2.05
C SER A 13 -13.05 -8.29 3.36
N LEU A 14 -11.77 -7.93 3.52
CA LEU A 14 -11.16 -7.15 4.60
C LEU A 14 -12.07 -6.04 5.12
N LEU A 15 -12.77 -6.31 6.21
CA LEU A 15 -13.17 -5.28 7.15
C LEU A 15 -12.08 -5.26 8.22
N VAL A 16 -11.22 -4.23 8.16
CA VAL A 16 -10.77 -3.60 9.41
C VAL A 16 -12.04 -3.03 10.04
N SER A 17 -12.81 -3.88 10.70
CA SER A 17 -13.88 -3.44 11.58
C SER A 17 -13.18 -2.90 12.81
N THR A 18 -12.94 -1.60 12.81
CA THR A 18 -12.87 -0.81 14.04
C THR A 18 -13.99 -1.31 14.94
N VAL A 19 -13.61 -1.89 16.07
CA VAL A 19 -14.56 -2.22 17.14
C VAL A 19 -15.34 -0.93 17.39
N ALA A 20 -16.65 -0.99 17.21
CA ALA A 20 -17.56 0.08 17.58
C ALA A 20 -17.60 0.17 19.12
N SER A 21 -16.50 0.63 19.72
CA SER A 21 -16.46 1.15 21.07
C SER A 21 -16.79 2.64 20.96
N GLY A 22 -18.06 2.99 21.22
CA GLY A 22 -18.56 4.35 21.50
C GLY A 22 -18.17 5.45 20.52
N GLN A 23 -19.14 6.16 19.95
CA GLN A 23 -18.94 7.41 19.18
C GLN A 23 -18.01 8.41 19.92
N ALA A 24 -16.71 8.27 19.72
CA ALA A 24 -15.74 9.34 19.73
C ALA A 24 -15.63 9.77 18.26
N ASN A 25 -15.61 11.07 18.01
CA ASN A 25 -15.35 11.64 16.68
C ASN A 25 -13.98 11.13 16.19
N GLU A 26 -13.93 10.00 15.49
CA GLU A 26 -12.73 9.61 14.75
C GLU A 26 -12.55 10.61 13.61
N LEU A 27 -11.39 11.28 13.61
CA LEU A 27 -11.04 12.22 12.54
C LEU A 27 -11.09 11.48 11.20
N PRO A 28 -11.67 12.09 10.14
CA PRO A 28 -11.65 11.48 8.83
C PRO A 28 -10.20 11.24 8.38
N LEU A 29 -9.96 10.13 7.68
CA LEU A 29 -8.62 9.75 7.21
C LEU A 29 -7.91 10.90 6.51
N VAL A 30 -8.57 11.48 5.50
CA VAL A 30 -8.15 12.70 4.82
C VAL A 30 -9.08 13.83 5.25
N PRO A 31 -8.58 14.92 5.86
CA PRO A 31 -9.42 16.03 6.30
C PRO A 31 -10.03 16.77 5.10
N GLU A 32 -11.22 17.34 5.27
CA GLU A 32 -11.83 18.20 4.22
C GLU A 32 -11.12 19.55 4.11
N ASN A 33 -10.95 20.21 5.26
CA ASN A 33 -10.19 21.44 5.41
C ASN A 33 -9.49 21.40 6.78
N PRO A 34 -8.14 21.34 6.83
CA PRO A 34 -7.42 21.42 8.10
C PRO A 34 -7.53 22.83 8.67
N SER A 35 -7.90 22.94 9.95
CA SER A 35 -7.86 24.21 10.67
C SER A 35 -6.44 24.51 11.12
N LEU A 36 -6.01 25.76 10.95
CA LEU A 36 -4.72 26.22 11.46
C LEU A 36 -4.74 26.20 12.99
N ARG A 37 -3.67 25.73 13.60
CA ARG A 37 -3.53 25.64 15.06
C ARG A 37 -3.54 27.04 15.69
N ASP A 38 -4.25 27.21 16.81
CA ASP A 38 -4.45 28.53 17.43
C ASP A 38 -3.15 29.25 17.83
N ASP A 39 -2.11 28.51 18.20
CA ASP A 39 -0.80 29.09 18.52
C ASP A 39 -0.06 29.60 17.28
N VAL A 40 -0.23 28.96 16.13
CA VAL A 40 0.25 29.48 14.84
C VAL A 40 -0.48 30.77 14.48
N VAL A 41 -1.81 30.79 14.62
CA VAL A 41 -2.61 32.02 14.40
C VAL A 41 -2.11 33.15 15.30
N ARG A 42 -1.98 32.89 16.61
CA ARG A 42 -1.44 33.89 17.56
C ARG A 42 -0.01 34.33 17.25
N ALA A 43 0.83 33.43 16.73
CA ALA A 43 2.19 33.78 16.34
C ALA A 43 2.18 34.74 15.14
N ILE A 44 1.39 34.46 14.11
CA ILE A 44 1.28 35.31 12.90
C ILE A 44 0.65 36.67 13.22
N GLU A 45 -0.33 36.70 14.12
CA GLU A 45 -1.06 37.93 14.51
C GLU A 45 -0.34 38.73 15.62
N ALA A 46 0.87 38.33 16.01
CA ALA A 46 1.62 39.00 17.06
C ALA A 46 1.93 40.46 16.70
N VAL A 47 1.58 41.37 17.62
CA VAL A 47 1.62 42.83 17.41
C VAL A 47 3.05 43.36 17.21
N TRP A 48 4.06 42.63 17.67
CA TRP A 48 5.46 43.03 17.58
C TRP A 48 6.18 42.60 16.29
N LEU A 49 5.52 41.84 15.42
CA LEU A 49 6.09 41.46 14.12
C LEU A 49 6.06 42.65 13.17
N ASP A 50 7.16 42.88 12.46
CA ASP A 50 7.11 43.72 11.27
C ASP A 50 6.44 42.97 10.10
N ASP A 51 6.29 43.64 8.97
CA ASP A 51 5.56 43.09 7.82
C ASP A 51 6.33 41.94 7.16
N ASP A 52 7.67 41.99 7.18
CA ASP A 52 8.53 40.95 6.60
C ASP A 52 8.54 39.68 7.46
N ASP A 53 8.71 39.80 8.77
CA ASP A 53 8.64 38.69 9.73
C ASP A 53 7.27 38.01 9.65
N ARG A 54 6.19 38.79 9.50
CA ARG A 54 4.84 38.26 9.35
C ARG A 54 4.67 37.51 8.04
N ALA A 55 5.18 38.03 6.93
CA ALA A 55 5.17 37.35 5.64
C ALA A 55 5.95 36.03 5.72
N ASP A 56 7.12 36.01 6.37
CA ASP A 56 7.94 34.81 6.52
C ASP A 56 7.28 33.74 7.41
N LEU A 57 6.57 34.14 8.46
CA LEU A 57 5.76 33.22 9.27
C LEU A 57 4.55 32.67 8.50
N ARG A 58 3.82 33.51 7.75
CA ARG A 58 2.73 33.04 6.89
C ARG A 58 3.22 32.04 5.85
N LEU A 59 4.36 32.33 5.25
CA LEU A 59 5.01 31.46 4.29
C LEU A 59 5.41 30.12 4.91
N HIS A 60 6.09 30.15 6.06
CA HIS A 60 6.47 28.94 6.80
C HIS A 60 5.25 28.08 7.15
N HIS A 61 4.13 28.70 7.54
CA HIS A 61 2.91 28.04 7.97
C HIS A 61 1.87 27.82 6.87
N GLY A 62 2.22 27.97 5.59
CA GLY A 62 1.28 27.59 4.53
C GLY A 62 0.08 28.52 4.34
N VAL A 63 0.13 29.75 4.83
CA VAL A 63 -1.00 30.70 4.81
C VAL A 63 -0.63 32.05 4.19
N TRP A 64 0.37 32.03 3.30
CA TRP A 64 0.81 33.22 2.56
C TRP A 64 -0.26 33.74 1.59
N ILE A 65 -0.21 35.05 1.37
CA ILE A 65 -0.97 35.76 0.33
C ILE A 65 -0.08 36.04 -0.89
N ASP A 66 -0.66 36.52 -1.99
CA ASP A 66 0.07 36.71 -3.24
C ASP A 66 1.19 37.75 -3.09
N GLU A 67 0.97 38.78 -2.27
CA GLU A 67 1.96 39.82 -1.95
C GLU A 67 3.19 39.26 -1.21
N ASP A 68 3.03 38.19 -0.42
CA ASP A 68 4.15 37.57 0.29
C ASP A 68 5.12 36.87 -0.70
N LEU A 69 4.70 36.61 -1.94
CA LEU A 69 5.46 35.87 -2.97
C LEU A 69 6.18 36.78 -3.98
N GLU A 70 6.23 38.10 -3.77
CA GLU A 70 6.89 39.00 -4.72
C GLU A 70 8.41 38.79 -4.79
N LEU A 71 9.03 38.39 -3.68
CA LEU A 71 10.45 38.09 -3.62
C LEU A 71 10.73 36.68 -4.18
N PRO A 72 11.72 36.50 -5.08
CA PRO A 72 12.05 35.20 -5.65
C PRO A 72 12.26 34.09 -4.60
N ASP A 73 12.95 34.43 -3.50
CA ASP A 73 13.22 33.52 -2.39
C ASP A 73 11.94 33.00 -1.71
N ARG A 74 10.99 33.90 -1.45
CA ARG A 74 9.70 33.60 -0.82
C ARG A 74 8.81 32.81 -1.78
N ARG A 75 8.77 33.20 -3.06
CA ARG A 75 8.08 32.42 -4.10
C ARG A 75 8.61 31.00 -4.17
N ALA A 76 9.92 30.81 -4.23
CA ALA A 76 10.54 29.48 -4.29
C ALA A 76 10.15 28.60 -3.08
N ARG A 77 10.15 29.15 -1.85
CA ARG A 77 9.69 28.43 -0.64
C ARG A 77 8.21 28.05 -0.72
N GLY A 78 7.36 28.98 -1.16
CA GLY A 78 5.93 28.72 -1.34
C GLY A 78 5.66 27.61 -2.35
N MET A 79 6.36 27.64 -3.49
CA MET A 79 6.26 26.63 -4.54
C MET A 79 6.76 25.25 -4.09
N LEU A 80 7.82 25.21 -3.28
CA LEU A 80 8.30 23.96 -2.66
C LEU A 80 7.26 23.35 -1.71
N HIS A 81 6.57 24.18 -0.90
CA HIS A 81 5.51 23.71 0.01
C HIS A 81 4.29 23.20 -0.77
N SER A 82 3.83 23.95 -1.77
CA SER A 82 2.61 23.64 -2.55
C SER A 82 2.80 22.54 -3.61
N GLY A 83 4.04 22.14 -3.90
CA GLY A 83 4.34 21.09 -4.88
C GLY A 83 4.50 21.58 -6.32
N ALA A 84 4.67 22.89 -6.54
CA ALA A 84 4.82 23.51 -7.86
C ALA A 84 6.31 23.61 -8.26
N TRP A 85 7.00 22.48 -8.37
CA TRP A 85 8.46 22.44 -8.55
C TRP A 85 8.94 22.84 -9.94
N ASP A 86 8.04 22.91 -10.92
CA ASP A 86 8.31 23.34 -12.30
C ASP A 86 8.17 24.86 -12.50
N ASP A 87 7.88 25.63 -11.45
CA ASP A 87 7.78 27.09 -11.52
C ASP A 87 9.09 27.73 -11.99
N GLU A 88 8.96 28.76 -12.84
CA GLU A 88 10.10 29.47 -13.44
C GLU A 88 11.01 30.14 -12.42
N VAL A 89 10.55 30.38 -11.18
CA VAL A 89 11.37 30.94 -10.10
C VAL A 89 12.64 30.12 -9.85
N PHE A 90 12.62 28.81 -10.08
CA PHE A 90 13.80 27.96 -9.88
C PHE A 90 14.88 28.13 -10.96
N LEU A 91 14.61 28.89 -12.02
CA LEU A 91 15.60 29.31 -13.01
C LEU A 91 16.33 30.59 -12.60
N ASP A 92 15.86 31.30 -11.57
CA ASP A 92 16.47 32.55 -11.10
C ASP A 92 17.82 32.27 -10.43
N GLU A 93 18.90 32.80 -11.00
CA GLU A 93 20.26 32.66 -10.49
C GLU A 93 20.50 33.40 -9.17
N SER A 94 19.61 34.33 -8.78
CA SER A 94 19.68 34.99 -7.47
C SER A 94 19.33 34.05 -6.32
N LEU A 95 18.67 32.92 -6.60
CA LEU A 95 18.38 31.90 -5.59
C LEU A 95 19.65 31.14 -5.19
N SER A 96 19.68 30.72 -3.93
CA SER A 96 20.73 29.82 -3.44
C SER A 96 20.77 28.53 -4.27
N VAL A 97 21.97 27.96 -4.37
CA VAL A 97 22.23 26.72 -5.11
C VAL A 97 21.36 25.58 -4.54
N GLU A 98 21.21 25.52 -3.22
CA GLU A 98 20.40 24.55 -2.49
C GLU A 98 18.91 24.68 -2.84
N ARG A 99 18.39 25.91 -2.96
CA ARG A 99 16.98 26.16 -3.30
C ARG A 99 16.63 25.59 -4.67
N ARG A 100 17.50 25.85 -5.66
CA ARG A 100 17.34 25.37 -7.03
C ARG A 100 17.54 23.86 -7.10
N ALA A 101 18.54 23.33 -6.40
CA ALA A 101 18.79 21.89 -6.32
C ALA A 101 17.63 21.12 -5.66
N GLN A 102 16.96 21.69 -4.66
CA GLN A 102 15.81 21.07 -4.02
C GLN A 102 14.67 20.81 -5.02
N ALA A 103 14.37 21.77 -5.91
CA ALA A 103 13.39 21.57 -6.97
C ALA A 103 13.84 20.50 -7.97
N LEU A 104 15.12 20.49 -8.37
CA LEU A 104 15.68 19.46 -9.27
C LEU A 104 15.53 18.04 -8.69
N VAL A 105 15.85 17.86 -7.40
CA VAL A 105 15.67 16.57 -6.70
C VAL A 105 14.21 16.13 -6.73
N LEU A 106 13.28 17.02 -6.40
CA LEU A 106 11.85 16.71 -6.36
C LEU A 106 11.26 16.40 -7.75
N ARG A 107 11.84 16.96 -8.81
CA ARG A 107 11.53 16.65 -10.22
C ARG A 107 12.22 15.39 -10.75
N GLY A 108 13.00 14.70 -9.93
CA GLY A 108 13.75 13.51 -10.33
C GLY A 108 14.99 13.80 -11.18
N ARG A 109 15.35 15.08 -11.37
CA ARG A 109 16.56 15.54 -12.09
C ARG A 109 17.81 15.41 -11.20
N CYS A 110 18.06 14.20 -10.72
CA CYS A 110 19.10 13.95 -9.72
C CYS A 110 20.52 14.19 -10.23
N ALA A 111 20.82 13.91 -11.51
CA ALA A 111 22.12 14.22 -12.10
C ALA A 111 22.39 15.74 -12.09
N ASP A 112 21.42 16.53 -12.57
CA ASP A 112 21.54 17.99 -12.57
C ASP A 112 21.66 18.57 -11.15
N ALA A 113 20.95 18.00 -10.17
CA ALA A 113 21.06 18.39 -8.78
C ALA A 113 22.45 18.08 -8.20
N ILE A 114 23.04 16.92 -8.52
CA ILE A 114 24.39 16.55 -8.08
C ILE A 114 25.42 17.51 -8.66
N ASP A 115 25.35 17.79 -9.96
CA ASP A 115 26.28 18.70 -10.63
C ASP A 115 26.17 20.12 -10.06
N LEU A 116 24.95 20.61 -9.84
CA LEU A 116 24.70 21.92 -9.26
C LEU A 116 25.26 22.03 -7.83
N LEU A 117 25.25 20.95 -7.06
CA LEU A 117 25.72 20.91 -5.67
C LEU A 117 27.20 20.52 -5.52
N GLU A 118 27.93 20.21 -6.59
CA GLU A 118 29.27 19.59 -6.54
C GLU A 118 30.25 20.40 -5.66
N SER A 119 30.23 21.73 -5.76
CA SER A 119 31.16 22.61 -5.05
C SER A 119 30.72 23.00 -3.63
N SER A 120 29.47 22.71 -3.22
CA SER A 120 28.96 23.15 -1.92
C SER A 120 29.26 22.13 -0.83
N THR A 121 29.90 22.54 0.25
CA THR A 121 30.19 21.68 1.41
C THR A 121 29.20 21.87 2.56
N ASP A 122 28.16 22.67 2.35
CA ASP A 122 27.18 22.98 3.40
C ASP A 122 26.33 21.77 3.74
N GLU A 123 25.95 21.59 5.02
CA GLU A 123 25.12 20.44 5.45
C GLU A 123 23.81 20.33 4.66
N SER A 124 23.22 21.47 4.27
CA SER A 124 22.02 21.53 3.40
C SER A 124 22.27 21.00 1.99
N ALA A 125 23.45 21.27 1.43
CA ALA A 125 23.85 20.71 0.14
C ALA A 125 24.15 19.21 0.26
N MET A 126 24.79 18.77 1.36
CA MET A 126 25.07 17.37 1.62
C MET A 126 23.79 16.53 1.66
N ILE A 127 22.77 16.94 2.43
CA ILE A 127 21.50 16.18 2.49
C ILE A 127 20.77 16.17 1.14
N LEU A 128 20.83 17.25 0.36
CA LEU A 128 20.26 17.28 -0.98
C LEU A 128 21.01 16.35 -1.94
N ARG A 129 22.35 16.27 -1.84
CA ARG A 129 23.14 15.25 -2.57
C ARG A 129 22.76 13.84 -2.14
N VAL A 130 22.56 13.57 -0.84
CA VAL A 130 22.07 12.27 -0.36
C VAL A 130 20.75 11.89 -1.04
N ARG A 131 19.77 12.80 -1.07
CA ARG A 131 18.48 12.59 -1.75
C ARG A 131 18.64 12.38 -3.25
N ALA A 132 19.54 13.13 -3.90
CA ALA A 132 19.81 13.00 -5.32
C ALA A 132 20.49 11.66 -5.64
N PHE A 133 21.50 11.25 -4.87
CA PHE A 133 22.17 9.95 -4.99
C PHE A 133 21.19 8.80 -4.77
N GLU A 134 20.33 8.87 -3.74
CA GLU A 134 19.25 7.90 -3.51
C GLU A 134 18.32 7.82 -4.73
N SER A 135 17.90 8.97 -5.27
CA SER A 135 17.01 9.04 -6.43
C SER A 135 17.63 8.48 -7.71
N CYS A 136 18.95 8.64 -7.87
CA CYS A 136 19.73 8.14 -9.00
C CYS A 136 20.19 6.67 -8.85
N GLY A 137 19.91 6.02 -7.70
CA GLY A 137 20.41 4.68 -7.41
C GLY A 137 21.91 4.60 -7.11
N ARG A 138 22.56 5.73 -6.79
CA ARG A 138 23.99 5.85 -6.46
C ARG A 138 24.21 5.60 -4.96
N TRP A 139 23.95 4.38 -4.51
CA TRP A 139 23.87 4.04 -3.08
C TRP A 139 25.20 4.22 -2.33
N ASP A 140 26.34 3.91 -2.97
CA ASP A 140 27.66 4.01 -2.34
C ASP A 140 28.10 5.47 -2.15
N GLU A 141 27.78 6.35 -3.10
CA GLU A 141 27.91 7.80 -2.95
C GLU A 141 27.01 8.32 -1.82
N ALA A 142 25.73 7.90 -1.78
CA ALA A 142 24.81 8.31 -0.73
C ALA A 142 25.35 7.93 0.65
N LEU A 143 25.86 6.71 0.83
CA LEU A 143 26.44 6.26 2.10
C LEU A 143 27.66 7.08 2.52
N ARG A 144 28.59 7.36 1.59
CA ARG A 144 29.76 8.20 1.88
C ARG A 144 29.37 9.62 2.30
N GLU A 145 28.40 10.21 1.61
CA GLU A 145 27.90 11.54 1.93
C GLU A 145 27.19 11.55 3.30
N ILE A 146 26.41 10.52 3.62
CA ILE A 146 25.75 10.34 4.92
C ILE A 146 26.79 10.22 6.04
N ASP A 147 27.79 9.37 5.89
CA ASP A 147 28.82 9.18 6.92
C ASP A 147 29.54 10.51 7.19
N SER A 148 29.88 11.28 6.14
CA SER A 148 30.44 12.63 6.28
C SER A 148 29.50 13.60 6.99
N LEU A 149 28.21 13.60 6.65
CA LEU A 149 27.21 14.49 7.26
C LEU A 149 27.01 14.18 8.76
N LEU A 150 27.01 12.90 9.13
CA LEU A 150 26.81 12.47 10.51
C LEU A 150 28.05 12.75 11.38
N GLU A 151 29.26 12.67 10.84
CA GLU A 151 30.53 12.97 11.52
C GLU A 151 30.80 14.48 11.70
N THR A 152 30.23 15.33 10.84
CA THR A 152 30.48 16.77 10.86
C THR A 152 29.90 17.43 12.12
N GLU A 153 30.71 18.08 12.95
CA GLU A 153 30.25 18.92 14.07
C GLU A 153 30.38 20.41 13.72
N VAL A 154 29.51 20.93 12.87
CA VAL A 154 29.54 22.36 12.50
C VAL A 154 28.29 23.07 13.02
N GLY A 155 28.48 24.24 13.65
CA GLY A 155 27.40 25.12 14.10
C GLY A 155 27.05 26.18 13.06
N GLY A 156 25.80 26.67 13.05
CA GLY A 156 25.38 27.78 12.17
C GLY A 156 23.95 27.70 11.60
N ARG A 157 23.25 26.56 11.70
CA ARG A 157 21.81 26.42 11.36
C ARG A 157 20.95 26.35 12.62
N SER A 158 19.64 26.60 12.49
CA SER A 158 18.72 26.33 13.61
C SER A 158 18.81 24.86 14.00
N ASP A 159 18.75 24.58 15.30
CA ASP A 159 18.94 23.22 15.82
C ASP A 159 17.97 22.21 15.20
N ASN A 160 16.77 22.65 14.78
CA ASN A 160 15.75 21.80 14.15
C ASN A 160 16.09 21.38 12.72
N GLU A 161 16.52 22.29 11.85
CA GLU A 161 16.79 21.93 10.45
C GLU A 161 17.91 20.91 10.33
N ARG A 162 18.99 21.16 11.08
CA ARG A 162 20.13 20.24 11.14
C ARG A 162 19.74 18.88 11.70
N LEU A 163 18.89 18.85 12.72
CA LEU A 163 18.39 17.61 13.31
C LEU A 163 17.54 16.83 12.30
N ILE A 164 16.63 17.48 11.58
CA ILE A 164 15.77 16.84 10.58
C ILE A 164 16.61 16.24 9.45
N ASP A 165 17.57 16.99 8.90
CA ASP A 165 18.44 16.52 7.83
C ASP A 165 19.26 15.30 8.27
N ARG A 166 19.72 15.30 9.53
CA ARG A 166 20.43 14.17 10.14
C ARG A 166 19.53 12.96 10.37
N VAL A 167 18.27 13.16 10.77
CA VAL A 167 17.28 12.08 10.89
C VAL A 167 17.01 11.50 9.51
N GLU A 168 16.86 12.33 8.49
CA GLU A 168 16.66 11.87 7.12
C GLU A 168 17.87 11.11 6.57
N ALA A 169 19.09 11.59 6.81
CA ALA A 169 20.31 10.86 6.45
C ALA A 169 20.36 9.45 7.08
N ARG A 170 19.97 9.33 8.36
CA ARG A 170 19.83 8.03 9.03
C ARG A 170 18.73 7.17 8.41
N ALA A 171 17.59 7.76 8.06
CA ALA A 171 16.51 7.03 7.40
C ALA A 171 16.97 6.45 6.05
N VAL A 172 17.65 7.26 5.23
CA VAL A 172 18.23 6.80 3.95
C VAL A 172 19.26 5.69 4.20
N ARG A 173 20.17 5.87 5.16
CA ARG A 173 21.16 4.85 5.55
C ARG A 173 20.51 3.54 5.96
N ALA A 174 19.46 3.60 6.77
CA ALA A 174 18.69 2.45 7.21
C ALA A 174 18.04 1.72 6.03
N ARG A 175 17.51 2.44 5.04
CA ARG A 175 16.96 1.87 3.79
C ARG A 175 18.02 1.21 2.92
N ILE A 176 19.23 1.77 2.84
CA ILE A 176 20.32 1.20 2.05
C ILE A 176 20.91 -0.04 2.74
N LEU A 177 21.15 0.02 4.05
CA LEU A 177 21.82 -1.03 4.80
C LEU A 177 20.87 -2.09 5.39
N GLY A 178 19.54 -1.91 5.33
CA GLY A 178 18.59 -2.84 5.95
C GLY A 178 18.85 -3.02 7.44
N ARG A 179 18.92 -1.90 8.19
CA ARG A 179 19.21 -1.86 9.64
C ARG A 179 18.10 -1.12 10.40
N PRO A 180 17.15 -1.80 11.07
CA PRO A 180 15.87 -1.17 11.38
C PRO A 180 15.70 -0.64 12.82
N SER A 181 16.24 -1.28 13.87
CA SER A 181 15.67 -1.09 15.22
C SER A 181 16.24 0.04 16.06
N SER A 182 17.56 0.10 16.20
CA SER A 182 18.20 1.08 17.07
C SER A 182 18.18 2.48 16.45
N GLU A 183 18.38 2.57 15.12
CA GLU A 183 18.33 3.84 14.39
C GLU A 183 16.91 4.42 14.38
N TYR A 184 15.87 3.60 14.20
CA TYR A 184 14.49 4.09 14.24
C TYR A 184 14.12 4.73 15.59
N ARG A 185 14.47 4.08 16.71
CA ARG A 185 14.19 4.64 18.03
C ARG A 185 14.92 5.97 18.24
N LEU A 186 16.19 6.05 17.84
CA LEU A 186 16.97 7.28 17.91
C LEU A 186 16.32 8.40 17.09
N MET A 187 15.93 8.12 15.83
CA MET A 187 15.26 9.09 14.97
C MET A 187 13.97 9.62 15.60
N MET A 188 13.12 8.74 16.14
CA MET A 188 11.88 9.15 16.81
C MET A 188 12.15 10.00 18.07
N THR A 189 13.19 9.67 18.85
CA THR A 189 13.61 10.47 20.01
C THR A 189 14.12 11.86 19.59
N GLU A 190 14.96 11.95 18.56
CA GLU A 190 15.47 13.21 18.02
C GLU A 190 14.30 14.09 17.52
N LEU A 191 13.36 13.52 16.77
CA LEU A 191 12.17 14.25 16.29
C LEU A 191 11.25 14.70 17.44
N GLY A 192 11.10 13.90 18.50
CA GLY A 192 10.39 14.30 19.70
C GLY A 192 11.00 15.53 20.36
N ARG A 193 12.32 15.53 20.55
CA ARG A 193 13.07 16.70 21.06
C ARG A 193 12.88 17.94 20.18
N ALA A 194 12.93 17.79 18.86
CA ALA A 194 12.72 18.89 17.91
C ALA A 194 11.34 19.56 18.09
N ARG A 195 10.31 18.75 18.30
CA ARG A 195 8.92 19.20 18.48
C ARG A 195 8.62 19.77 19.86
N GLU A 196 9.26 19.26 20.91
CA GLU A 196 8.90 19.59 22.29
C GLU A 196 9.80 20.65 22.91
N GLU A 197 11.09 20.66 22.57
CA GLU A 197 12.11 21.47 23.24
C GLU A 197 12.67 22.61 22.38
N ILE A 198 12.72 22.45 21.05
CA ILE A 198 13.37 23.42 20.15
C ILE A 198 12.35 24.38 19.53
N ASP A 199 11.43 23.87 18.70
CA ASP A 199 10.37 24.69 18.10
C ASP A 199 9.09 23.86 17.95
N ARG A 200 8.07 24.25 18.72
CA ARG A 200 6.76 23.58 18.78
C ARG A 200 5.85 23.91 17.59
N LEU A 201 6.19 24.93 16.81
CA LEU A 201 5.42 25.39 15.66
C LEU A 201 6.02 24.89 14.34
N ASP A 202 7.27 24.42 14.33
CA ASP A 202 7.87 23.82 13.13
C ASP A 202 7.15 22.53 12.74
N TRP A 203 6.57 22.51 11.55
CA TRP A 203 5.82 21.36 11.01
C TRP A 203 6.74 20.27 10.45
N ARG A 204 7.99 20.60 10.11
CA ARG A 204 8.91 19.69 9.40
C ARG A 204 9.31 18.46 10.22
N PRO A 205 9.60 18.56 11.54
CA PRO A 205 9.82 17.38 12.36
C PRO A 205 8.63 16.41 12.35
N ARG A 206 7.41 16.95 12.41
CA ARG A 206 6.19 16.13 12.43
C ARG A 206 5.91 15.47 11.09
N LEU A 207 6.19 16.15 9.98
CA LEU A 207 6.17 15.52 8.66
C LEU A 207 7.21 14.40 8.55
N MET A 208 8.44 14.62 9.03
CA MET A 208 9.50 13.60 8.98
C MET A 208 9.12 12.36 9.81
N GLU A 209 8.51 12.57 10.98
CA GLU A 209 7.97 11.49 11.80
C GLU A 209 6.88 10.72 11.05
N ALA A 210 5.94 11.43 10.41
CA ALA A 210 4.89 10.82 9.61
C ALA A 210 5.46 9.98 8.46
N ARG A 211 6.49 10.45 7.74
CA ARG A 211 7.17 9.67 6.68
C ARG A 211 7.70 8.34 7.22
N LEU A 212 8.37 8.36 8.37
CA LEU A 212 8.91 7.15 9.01
C LEU A 212 7.79 6.19 9.43
N LEU A 213 6.69 6.71 9.97
CA LEU A 213 5.53 5.91 10.38
C LEU A 213 4.82 5.28 9.17
N VAL A 214 4.68 6.01 8.06
CA VAL A 214 4.14 5.50 6.80
C VAL A 214 5.03 4.39 6.24
N GLU A 215 6.35 4.58 6.21
CA GLU A 215 7.32 3.58 5.74
C GLU A 215 7.23 2.28 6.56
N LYS A 216 6.91 2.38 7.86
CA LYS A 216 6.74 1.24 8.77
C LYS A 216 5.31 0.72 8.88
N HIS A 217 4.42 1.14 7.98
CA HIS A 217 3.00 0.75 7.96
C HIS A 217 2.24 1.02 9.27
N LYS A 218 2.70 1.97 10.09
CA LYS A 218 2.07 2.37 11.36
C LYS A 218 0.95 3.40 11.13
N ARG A 219 -0.08 2.98 10.39
CA ARG A 219 -1.19 3.85 9.94
C ARG A 219 -1.85 4.64 11.06
N ALA A 220 -2.15 3.99 12.19
CA ALA A 220 -2.85 4.61 13.32
C ALA A 220 -2.06 5.77 13.95
N GLU A 221 -0.73 5.72 13.90
CA GLU A 221 0.16 6.78 14.40
C GLU A 221 0.46 7.83 13.31
N ALA A 222 0.58 7.40 12.04
CA ALA A 222 0.89 8.26 10.91
C ALA A 222 -0.22 9.28 10.61
N ILE A 223 -1.49 8.88 10.68
CA ILE A 223 -2.63 9.77 10.34
C ILE A 223 -2.69 10.99 11.27
N PRO A 224 -2.69 10.84 12.61
CA PRO A 224 -2.63 11.99 13.52
C PRO A 224 -1.39 12.87 13.28
N ALA A 225 -0.24 12.29 12.93
CA ALA A 225 0.96 13.06 12.63
C ALA A 225 0.82 13.92 11.37
N LEU A 226 0.19 13.39 10.33
CA LEU A 226 -0.10 14.13 9.10
C LEU A 226 -1.17 15.20 9.33
N HIS A 227 -2.19 14.92 10.14
CA HIS A 227 -3.18 15.94 10.54
C HIS A 227 -2.53 17.09 11.33
N GLU A 228 -1.62 16.79 12.26
CA GLU A 228 -0.85 17.81 12.99
C GLU A 228 0.09 18.59 12.07
N THR A 229 0.69 17.94 11.08
CA THR A 229 1.47 18.63 10.04
C THR A 229 0.59 19.62 9.28
N LEU A 230 -0.61 19.20 8.86
CA LEU A 230 -1.54 20.04 8.12
C LEU A 230 -2.16 21.16 8.96
N SER A 231 -2.28 21.00 10.29
CA SER A 231 -2.71 22.08 11.18
C SER A 231 -1.63 23.13 11.43
N LEU A 232 -0.36 22.79 11.19
CA LEU A 232 0.77 23.74 11.23
C LEU A 232 1.10 24.32 9.85
N ASN A 233 0.87 23.58 8.77
CA ASN A 233 1.04 24.00 7.38
C ASN A 233 -0.01 23.31 6.46
N PRO A 234 -1.16 23.95 6.19
CA PRO A 234 -2.24 23.36 5.39
C PRO A 234 -1.88 23.26 3.90
N ARG A 235 -0.84 23.97 3.45
CA ARG A 235 -0.31 23.90 2.08
C ARG A 235 0.89 22.95 1.95
N CYS A 236 1.14 22.07 2.92
CA CYS A 236 2.14 21.01 2.82
C CYS A 236 1.67 19.90 1.87
N ALA A 237 2.06 19.99 0.59
CA ALA A 237 1.62 19.05 -0.45
C ALA A 237 1.96 17.60 -0.11
N GLU A 238 3.14 17.35 0.46
CA GLU A 238 3.54 15.99 0.80
C GLU A 238 2.68 15.35 1.90
N ALA A 239 2.19 16.13 2.88
CA ALA A 239 1.30 15.59 3.91
C ALA A 239 -0.02 15.10 3.29
N TRP A 240 -0.59 15.87 2.35
CA TRP A 240 -1.75 15.45 1.57
C TRP A 240 -1.47 14.19 0.75
N PHE A 241 -0.31 14.15 0.06
CA PHE A 241 0.10 13.00 -0.73
C PHE A 241 0.21 11.72 0.12
N LEU A 242 0.85 11.79 1.29
CA LEU A 242 0.98 10.66 2.21
C LEU A 242 -0.37 10.19 2.75
N LEU A 243 -1.28 11.09 3.12
CA LEU A 243 -2.64 10.71 3.52
C LEU A 243 -3.39 10.00 2.37
N GLY A 244 -3.25 10.50 1.14
CA GLY A 244 -3.81 9.86 -0.06
C GLY A 244 -3.26 8.44 -0.27
N ARG A 245 -1.95 8.23 -0.11
CA ARG A 245 -1.34 6.89 -0.23
C ARG A 245 -1.81 5.94 0.87
N ILE A 246 -1.97 6.42 2.11
CA ILE A 246 -2.56 5.63 3.20
C ILE A 246 -4.01 5.23 2.85
N ALA A 247 -4.78 6.13 2.25
CA ALA A 247 -6.15 5.85 1.79
C ALA A 247 -6.18 4.77 0.72
N LEU A 248 -5.32 4.87 -0.30
CA LEU A 248 -5.20 3.86 -1.35
C LEU A 248 -4.80 2.48 -0.80
N GLY A 249 -3.89 2.42 0.18
CA GLY A 249 -3.53 1.17 0.84
C GLY A 249 -4.68 0.49 1.61
N GLY A 250 -5.76 1.24 1.92
CA GLY A 250 -6.98 0.72 2.51
C GLY A 250 -8.17 0.65 1.54
N PHE A 251 -7.96 0.80 0.23
CA PHE A 251 -9.00 0.88 -0.80
C PHE A 251 -10.03 2.00 -0.56
N ASP A 252 -9.65 3.06 0.17
CA ASP A 252 -10.49 4.24 0.40
C ASP A 252 -10.26 5.28 -0.72
N PHE A 253 -10.83 4.98 -1.89
CA PHE A 253 -10.72 5.83 -3.08
C PHE A 253 -11.33 7.22 -2.89
N ASP A 254 -12.35 7.35 -2.03
CA ASP A 254 -13.01 8.65 -1.80
C ASP A 254 -12.07 9.59 -1.03
N SER A 255 -11.41 9.09 0.03
CA SER A 255 -10.38 9.85 0.74
C SER A 255 -9.17 10.12 -0.15
N ALA A 256 -8.71 9.16 -0.96
CA ALA A 256 -7.62 9.38 -1.91
C ALA A 256 -7.96 10.48 -2.94
N GLY A 257 -9.17 10.46 -3.50
CA GLY A 257 -9.68 11.51 -4.39
C GLY A 257 -9.79 12.86 -3.69
N ARG A 258 -10.16 12.91 -2.41
CA ARG A 258 -10.14 14.14 -1.60
C ARG A 258 -8.73 14.70 -1.47
N ALA A 259 -7.73 13.85 -1.21
CA ALA A 259 -6.32 14.26 -1.14
C ALA A 259 -5.82 14.78 -2.49
N SER A 260 -6.17 14.11 -3.60
CA SER A 260 -5.87 14.56 -4.97
C SER A 260 -6.48 15.93 -5.25
N LEU A 261 -7.76 16.15 -4.92
CA LEU A 261 -8.42 17.45 -5.05
C LEU A 261 -7.75 18.54 -4.21
N ALA A 262 -7.33 18.23 -2.98
CA ALA A 262 -6.58 19.17 -2.14
C ALA A 262 -5.25 19.56 -2.77
N LEU A 263 -4.48 18.59 -3.28
CA LEU A 263 -3.23 18.81 -4.02
C LEU A 263 -3.43 19.67 -5.27
N ARG A 264 -4.52 19.45 -6.03
CA ARG A 264 -4.85 20.23 -7.23
C ARG A 264 -5.24 21.68 -6.91
N ARG A 265 -5.74 21.95 -5.70
CA ARG A 265 -5.96 23.34 -5.21
C ARG A 265 -4.65 24.04 -4.87
N LEU A 266 -3.62 23.30 -4.45
CA LEU A 266 -2.28 23.85 -4.18
C LEU A 266 -1.51 24.12 -5.47
N SER A 267 -1.61 23.21 -6.44
CA SER A 267 -1.04 23.34 -7.78
C SER A 267 -1.94 22.63 -8.79
N SER A 268 -2.46 23.37 -9.77
CA SER A 268 -3.36 22.81 -10.79
C SER A 268 -2.73 21.67 -11.60
N ARG A 269 -1.40 21.69 -11.75
CA ARG A 269 -0.57 20.65 -12.39
C ARG A 269 0.22 19.84 -11.37
N SER A 270 -0.39 19.51 -10.23
CA SER A 270 0.27 18.81 -9.14
C SER A 270 0.78 17.42 -9.55
N VAL A 271 2.09 17.23 -9.48
CA VAL A 271 2.77 15.94 -9.68
C VAL A 271 2.23 14.88 -8.70
N PHE A 272 2.04 15.26 -7.43
CA PHE A 272 1.52 14.33 -6.42
C PHE A 272 0.07 13.93 -6.67
N ALA A 273 -0.77 14.83 -7.19
CA ALA A 273 -2.14 14.46 -7.55
C ALA A 273 -2.15 13.47 -8.72
N ASP A 274 -1.37 13.74 -9.77
CA ASP A 274 -1.25 12.86 -10.94
C ASP A 274 -0.72 11.47 -10.53
N LEU A 275 0.26 11.39 -9.62
CA LEU A 275 0.76 10.12 -9.07
C LEU A 275 -0.29 9.36 -8.24
N LEU A 276 -1.08 10.05 -7.40
CA LEU A 276 -2.16 9.42 -6.64
C LEU A 276 -3.27 8.89 -7.54
N ASP A 277 -3.69 9.68 -8.52
CA ASP A 277 -4.77 9.30 -9.42
C ASP A 277 -4.34 8.11 -10.29
N ALA A 278 -3.10 8.08 -10.77
CA ALA A 278 -2.55 6.94 -11.50
C ALA A 278 -2.42 5.68 -10.64
N GLU A 279 -1.94 5.79 -9.40
CA GLU A 279 -1.88 4.66 -8.46
C GLU A 279 -3.30 4.17 -8.10
N SER A 280 -4.25 5.08 -7.92
CA SER A 280 -5.67 4.75 -7.71
C SER A 280 -6.24 3.96 -8.89
N ALA A 281 -5.97 4.39 -10.12
CA ALA A 281 -6.41 3.70 -11.33
C ALA A 281 -5.83 2.28 -11.42
N LEU A 282 -4.53 2.09 -11.10
CA LEU A 282 -3.92 0.75 -11.10
C LEU A 282 -4.46 -0.17 -10.00
N ILE A 283 -4.76 0.37 -8.81
CA ILE A 283 -5.44 -0.40 -7.75
C ILE A 283 -6.88 -0.75 -8.18
N ASN A 284 -7.48 0.09 -9.02
CA ASN A 284 -8.80 -0.12 -9.60
C ASN A 284 -8.81 -1.02 -10.86
N ASP A 285 -7.69 -1.67 -11.20
CA ASP A 285 -7.49 -2.46 -12.42
C ASP A 285 -7.85 -1.70 -13.71
N ASP A 286 -7.58 -0.39 -13.75
CA ASP A 286 -7.76 0.49 -14.91
C ASP A 286 -6.40 1.01 -15.41
N PRO A 287 -5.61 0.16 -16.10
CA PRO A 287 -4.32 0.57 -16.62
C PRO A 287 -4.45 1.63 -17.71
N GLU A 288 -5.55 1.69 -18.47
CA GLU A 288 -5.75 2.69 -19.53
C GLU A 288 -5.85 4.10 -18.95
N MET A 289 -6.62 4.27 -17.86
CA MET A 289 -6.70 5.54 -17.14
C MET A 289 -5.34 5.93 -16.54
N ALA A 290 -4.64 4.98 -15.91
CA ALA A 290 -3.31 5.24 -15.35
C ALA A 290 -2.34 5.73 -16.44
N ILE A 291 -2.36 5.11 -17.63
CA ILE A 291 -1.55 5.51 -18.79
C ILE A 291 -1.90 6.92 -19.24
N GLY A 292 -3.19 7.23 -19.37
CA GLY A 292 -3.67 8.55 -19.78
C GLY A 292 -3.27 9.69 -18.82
N ILE A 293 -3.02 9.37 -17.55
CA ILE A 293 -2.52 10.32 -16.55
C ILE A 293 -0.98 10.41 -16.59
N LEU A 294 -0.30 9.27 -16.68
CA LEU A 294 1.16 9.18 -16.56
C LEU A 294 1.90 9.69 -17.80
N ASP A 295 1.37 9.47 -19.01
CA ASP A 295 2.05 9.92 -20.24
C ASP A 295 2.18 11.46 -20.28
N PRO A 296 1.12 12.28 -20.06
CA PRO A 296 1.25 13.73 -19.96
C PRO A 296 2.12 14.22 -18.79
N LEU A 297 2.15 13.47 -17.68
CA LEU A 297 3.05 13.77 -16.56
C LEU A 297 4.51 13.59 -16.96
N LEU A 298 4.84 12.50 -17.65
CA LEU A 298 6.20 12.19 -18.10
C LEU A 298 6.67 13.10 -19.25
N GLU A 299 5.76 13.65 -20.05
CA GLU A 299 6.11 14.72 -21.00
C GLU A 299 6.61 15.99 -20.28
N ARG A 300 6.04 16.31 -19.11
CA ARG A 300 6.45 17.45 -18.27
C ARG A 300 7.66 17.14 -17.39
N GLU A 301 7.68 15.93 -16.82
CA GLU A 301 8.66 15.46 -15.83
C GLU A 301 9.30 14.12 -16.28
N PRO A 302 10.16 14.13 -17.31
CA PRO A 302 10.67 12.90 -17.94
C PRO A 302 11.59 12.07 -17.04
N PHE A 303 12.15 12.67 -15.98
CA PHE A 303 13.04 12.00 -15.03
C PHE A 303 12.33 11.63 -13.72
N LEU A 304 11.01 11.77 -13.63
CA LEU A 304 10.28 11.43 -12.42
C LEU A 304 10.21 9.91 -12.25
N ARG A 305 11.17 9.37 -11.49
CA ARG A 305 11.37 7.95 -11.25
C ARG A 305 10.10 7.19 -10.83
N GLN A 306 9.29 7.79 -9.95
CA GLN A 306 8.03 7.18 -9.51
C GLN A 306 7.01 7.07 -10.64
N ALA A 307 6.88 8.10 -11.49
CA ALA A 307 5.97 8.06 -12.64
C ALA A 307 6.44 7.05 -13.70
N LEU A 308 7.75 6.98 -13.96
CA LEU A 308 8.33 5.98 -14.86
C LEU A 308 8.03 4.54 -14.38
N ALA A 309 8.21 4.29 -13.08
CA ALA A 309 7.92 3.01 -12.46
C ALA A 309 6.42 2.65 -12.51
N LEU A 310 5.53 3.60 -12.22
CA LEU A 310 4.09 3.41 -12.35
C LEU A 310 3.69 3.14 -13.80
N ARG A 311 4.31 3.82 -14.77
CA ARG A 311 3.99 3.67 -16.19
C ARG A 311 4.40 2.29 -16.74
N ALA A 312 5.53 1.75 -16.28
CA ALA A 312 5.93 0.37 -16.53
C ALA A 312 4.96 -0.62 -15.87
N ALA A 313 4.49 -0.32 -14.65
CA ALA A 313 3.48 -1.13 -13.98
C ALA A 313 2.13 -1.11 -14.73
N SER A 314 1.72 0.02 -15.32
CA SER A 314 0.50 0.10 -16.12
C SER A 314 0.51 -0.83 -17.32
N ASP A 315 1.64 -0.93 -18.04
CA ASP A 315 1.76 -1.90 -19.15
C ASP A 315 1.68 -3.34 -18.63
N ALA A 316 2.31 -3.62 -17.48
CA ALA A 316 2.28 -4.96 -16.89
C ALA A 316 0.88 -5.37 -16.43
N VAL A 317 0.11 -4.46 -15.82
CA VAL A 317 -1.29 -4.66 -15.42
C VAL A 317 -2.20 -4.82 -16.65
N ALA A 318 -1.92 -4.10 -17.74
CA ALA A 318 -2.54 -4.32 -19.05
C ALA A 318 -2.12 -5.64 -19.73
N TYR A 319 -1.32 -6.48 -19.04
CA TYR A 319 -0.76 -7.74 -19.52
C TYR A 319 0.18 -7.61 -20.73
N ASP A 320 0.72 -6.42 -20.97
CA ASP A 320 1.77 -6.15 -21.96
C ASP A 320 3.15 -6.14 -21.27
N THR A 321 3.64 -7.35 -20.98
CA THR A 321 4.94 -7.53 -20.33
C THR A 321 6.12 -7.09 -21.20
N VAL A 322 5.93 -6.99 -22.52
CA VAL A 322 6.97 -6.54 -23.46
C VAL A 322 7.17 -5.04 -23.34
N SER A 323 6.09 -4.27 -23.35
CA SER A 323 6.16 -2.82 -23.13
C SER A 323 6.65 -2.48 -21.73
N ALA A 324 6.18 -3.21 -20.71
CA ALA A 324 6.66 -3.05 -19.34
C ALA A 324 8.20 -3.21 -19.23
N ARG A 325 8.76 -4.26 -19.84
CA ARG A 325 10.21 -4.50 -19.88
C ARG A 325 10.95 -3.42 -20.65
N THR A 326 10.42 -3.02 -21.80
CA THR A 326 11.00 -1.93 -22.62
C THR A 326 11.10 -0.63 -21.82
N ARG A 327 10.10 -0.31 -20.99
CA ARG A 327 10.13 0.86 -20.11
C ARG A 327 11.12 0.71 -18.97
N LEU A 328 11.23 -0.48 -18.38
CA LEU A 328 12.25 -0.75 -17.36
C LEU A 328 13.67 -0.63 -17.93
N ASP A 329 13.90 -1.13 -19.15
CA ASP A 329 15.19 -0.99 -19.83
C ASP A 329 15.53 0.50 -20.09
N ALA A 330 14.55 1.30 -20.52
CA ALA A 330 14.72 2.75 -20.66
C ALA A 330 14.99 3.44 -19.32
N MET A 331 14.31 3.01 -18.26
CA MET A 331 14.53 3.49 -16.89
C MET A 331 15.93 3.14 -16.40
N ASP A 332 16.46 1.96 -16.73
CA ASP A 332 17.81 1.52 -16.36
C ASP A 332 18.91 2.34 -17.05
N VAL A 333 18.65 2.86 -18.26
CA VAL A 333 19.57 3.81 -18.91
C VAL A 333 19.67 5.12 -18.11
N MET A 334 18.55 5.58 -17.55
CA MET A 334 18.50 6.83 -16.77
C MET A 334 18.96 6.65 -15.31
N PHE A 335 18.64 5.50 -14.71
CA PHE A 335 18.90 5.18 -13.30
C PHE A 335 19.53 3.78 -13.19
N PRO A 336 20.81 3.62 -13.58
CA PRO A 336 21.45 2.30 -13.63
C PRO A 336 21.38 1.54 -12.30
N GLY A 337 20.93 0.28 -12.36
CA GLY A 337 20.87 -0.60 -11.19
C GLY A 337 19.77 -0.25 -10.18
N CYS A 338 18.88 0.69 -10.49
CA CYS A 338 17.75 1.02 -9.65
C CYS A 338 16.75 -0.16 -9.58
N ALA A 339 16.25 -0.47 -8.38
CA ALA A 339 15.32 -1.58 -8.16
C ALA A 339 13.84 -1.15 -8.16
N ASP A 340 13.59 0.16 -8.13
CA ASP A 340 12.27 0.74 -7.85
C ASP A 340 11.24 0.43 -8.94
N GLY A 341 11.64 0.44 -10.21
CA GLY A 341 10.77 0.05 -11.33
C GLY A 341 10.32 -1.41 -11.21
N TYR A 342 11.27 -2.33 -11.02
CA TYR A 342 11.02 -3.76 -10.85
C TYR A 342 10.14 -4.06 -9.64
N HIS A 343 10.40 -3.41 -8.50
CA HIS A 343 9.56 -3.54 -7.31
C HIS A 343 8.13 -3.04 -7.57
N THR A 344 7.96 -1.89 -8.23
CA THR A 344 6.64 -1.32 -8.52
C THR A 344 5.83 -2.22 -9.44
N VAL A 345 6.44 -2.69 -10.53
CA VAL A 345 5.81 -3.66 -11.46
C VAL A 345 5.43 -4.94 -10.72
N GLY A 346 6.36 -5.52 -9.96
CA GLY A 346 6.12 -6.74 -9.18
C GLY A 346 4.99 -6.59 -8.15
N ARG A 347 4.92 -5.44 -7.46
CA ARG A 347 3.86 -5.13 -6.50
C ARG A 347 2.48 -5.07 -7.15
N PHE A 348 2.31 -4.36 -8.27
CA PHE A 348 1.01 -4.28 -8.93
C PHE A 348 0.59 -5.59 -9.60
N LEU A 349 1.54 -6.36 -10.13
CA LEU A 349 1.25 -7.72 -10.59
C LEU A 349 0.85 -8.66 -9.44
N SER A 350 1.49 -8.51 -8.27
CA SER A 350 1.13 -9.24 -7.05
C SER A 350 -0.30 -8.94 -6.62
N GLN A 351 -0.69 -7.65 -6.60
CA GLN A 351 -2.06 -7.21 -6.31
C GLN A 351 -3.07 -7.78 -7.31
N ASN A 352 -2.70 -7.89 -8.59
CA ASN A 352 -3.50 -8.52 -9.65
C ASN A 352 -3.33 -10.05 -9.73
N ARG A 353 -2.75 -10.68 -8.70
CA ARG A 353 -2.55 -12.12 -8.57
C ARG A 353 -1.82 -12.76 -9.76
N GLN A 354 -1.02 -11.99 -10.50
CA GLN A 354 -0.17 -12.50 -11.57
C GLN A 354 1.11 -13.11 -10.95
N TYR A 355 0.95 -14.21 -10.21
CA TYR A 355 1.96 -14.76 -9.30
C TYR A 355 3.34 -15.00 -9.93
N GLY A 356 3.39 -15.61 -11.11
CA GLY A 356 4.66 -15.93 -11.78
C GLY A 356 5.40 -14.68 -12.25
N ASP A 357 4.69 -13.77 -12.93
CA ASP A 357 5.27 -12.54 -13.44
C ASP A 357 5.67 -11.60 -12.29
N ALA A 358 4.82 -11.47 -11.26
CA ALA A 358 5.13 -10.70 -10.06
C ALA A 358 6.41 -11.19 -9.39
N ALA A 359 6.56 -12.50 -9.18
CA ALA A 359 7.76 -13.09 -8.60
C ALA A 359 9.01 -12.78 -9.42
N PHE A 360 8.93 -12.88 -10.76
CA PHE A 360 10.04 -12.55 -11.65
C PHE A 360 10.56 -11.12 -11.45
N PHE A 361 9.66 -10.12 -11.43
CA PHE A 361 10.07 -8.72 -11.24
C PHE A 361 10.54 -8.44 -9.81
N LEU A 362 9.89 -9.03 -8.80
CA LEU A 362 10.31 -8.87 -7.39
C LEU A 362 11.68 -9.49 -7.14
N GLU A 363 12.00 -10.65 -7.73
CA GLU A 363 13.32 -11.28 -7.60
C GLU A 363 14.43 -10.41 -8.20
N GLU A 364 14.17 -9.77 -9.34
CA GLU A 364 15.12 -8.81 -9.93
C GLU A 364 15.33 -7.59 -9.00
N ALA A 365 14.26 -7.04 -8.42
CA ALA A 365 14.37 -5.97 -7.43
C ALA A 365 15.19 -6.39 -6.20
N VAL A 366 14.99 -7.62 -5.72
CA VAL A 366 15.76 -8.21 -4.60
C VAL A 366 17.22 -8.43 -4.99
N SER A 367 17.50 -8.85 -6.22
CA SER A 367 18.86 -9.08 -6.71
C SER A 367 19.66 -7.78 -6.76
N ARG A 368 19.03 -6.71 -7.26
CA ARG A 368 19.61 -5.35 -7.32
C ARG A 368 19.79 -4.73 -5.94
N ARG A 369 18.86 -4.95 -5.01
CA ARG A 369 18.94 -4.44 -3.63
C ARG A 369 18.67 -5.55 -2.60
N PRO A 370 19.66 -6.41 -2.29
CA PRO A 370 19.47 -7.56 -1.40
C PRO A 370 19.12 -7.23 0.06
N ARG A 371 19.37 -5.98 0.47
CA ARG A 371 19.13 -5.46 1.83
C ARG A 371 17.85 -4.63 1.93
N TRP A 372 17.12 -4.46 0.84
CA TRP A 372 15.85 -3.75 0.82
C TRP A 372 14.70 -4.72 1.17
N SER A 373 14.05 -4.49 2.32
CA SER A 373 13.04 -5.42 2.84
C SER A 373 11.74 -5.41 2.04
N ALA A 374 11.33 -4.28 1.45
CA ALA A 374 10.02 -4.14 0.78
C ALA A 374 9.77 -5.19 -0.32
N PRO A 375 10.63 -5.35 -1.35
CA PRO A 375 10.41 -6.38 -2.37
C PRO A 375 10.52 -7.81 -1.81
N LEU A 376 11.29 -8.04 -0.74
CA LEU A 376 11.35 -9.34 -0.05
C LEU A 376 10.06 -9.68 0.70
N ILE A 377 9.43 -8.69 1.33
CA ILE A 377 8.14 -8.83 2.00
C ILE A 377 7.09 -9.19 0.96
N GLU A 378 7.00 -8.40 -0.12
CA GLU A 378 6.04 -8.66 -1.21
C GLU A 378 6.25 -10.05 -1.82
N LEU A 379 7.51 -10.44 -2.09
CA LEU A 379 7.82 -11.76 -2.61
C LEU A 379 7.41 -12.87 -1.63
N GLY A 380 7.73 -12.73 -0.34
CA GLY A 380 7.36 -13.74 0.66
C GLY A 380 5.86 -13.95 0.78
N LEU A 381 5.09 -12.86 0.81
CA LEU A 381 3.63 -12.90 0.91
C LEU A 381 2.98 -13.45 -0.38
N LEU A 382 3.49 -13.03 -1.54
CA LEU A 382 3.05 -13.52 -2.85
C LEU A 382 3.28 -15.03 -2.99
N GLU A 383 4.48 -15.50 -2.63
CA GLU A 383 4.85 -16.91 -2.74
C GLU A 383 3.97 -17.76 -1.83
N MET A 384 3.60 -17.25 -0.65
CA MET A 384 2.66 -17.88 0.27
C MET A 384 1.26 -18.05 -0.37
N GLN A 385 0.72 -16.99 -0.96
CA GLN A 385 -0.57 -17.05 -1.68
C GLN A 385 -0.52 -17.98 -2.90
N SER A 386 0.64 -18.09 -3.54
CA SER A 386 0.80 -18.98 -4.69
C SER A 386 1.04 -20.46 -4.33
N GLY A 387 1.06 -20.79 -3.03
CA GLY A 387 1.32 -22.15 -2.52
C GLY A 387 2.78 -22.60 -2.57
N ARG A 388 3.72 -21.69 -2.85
CA ARG A 388 5.16 -21.96 -2.93
C ARG A 388 5.84 -21.71 -1.58
N ASP A 389 5.37 -22.41 -0.56
CA ASP A 389 5.69 -22.15 0.85
C ASP A 389 7.18 -22.17 1.17
N GLN A 390 7.98 -23.02 0.52
CA GLN A 390 9.43 -23.04 0.74
C GLN A 390 10.11 -21.75 0.27
N ARG A 391 9.66 -21.17 -0.86
CA ARG A 391 10.15 -19.88 -1.36
C ARG A 391 9.70 -18.75 -0.45
N ALA A 392 8.45 -18.79 -0.01
CA ALA A 392 7.89 -17.85 0.96
C ALA A 392 8.69 -17.84 2.27
N LEU A 393 8.98 -19.03 2.83
CA LEU A 393 9.75 -19.21 4.06
C LEU A 393 11.16 -18.62 3.91
N ALA A 394 11.86 -18.95 2.82
CA ALA A 394 13.20 -18.43 2.56
C ALA A 394 13.23 -16.89 2.45
N ALA A 395 12.23 -16.28 1.79
CA ALA A 395 12.10 -14.84 1.69
C ALA A 395 11.80 -14.19 3.05
N LEU A 396 10.81 -14.70 3.79
CA LEU A 396 10.37 -14.13 5.07
C LEU A 396 11.41 -14.30 6.19
N GLN A 397 12.20 -15.38 6.19
CA GLN A 397 13.36 -15.51 7.08
C GLN A 397 14.42 -14.44 6.83
N ARG A 398 14.62 -14.02 5.56
CA ARG A 398 15.50 -12.87 5.25
C ARG A 398 14.89 -11.57 5.76
N VAL A 399 13.58 -11.37 5.60
CA VAL A 399 12.87 -10.20 6.13
C VAL A 399 13.06 -10.10 7.63
N ALA A 400 12.88 -11.18 8.39
CA ALA A 400 13.06 -11.17 9.85
C ALA A 400 14.44 -10.67 10.30
N ARG A 401 15.48 -10.85 9.48
CA ARG A 401 16.84 -10.31 9.75
C ARG A 401 17.02 -8.84 9.35
N LEU A 402 16.27 -8.37 8.35
CA LEU A 402 16.40 -7.02 7.78
C LEU A 402 15.38 -6.01 8.35
N ASP A 403 14.18 -6.46 8.73
CA ASP A 403 13.07 -5.63 9.20
C ASP A 403 12.15 -6.41 10.16
N ALA A 404 12.62 -6.61 11.39
CA ALA A 404 11.92 -7.39 12.41
C ALA A 404 10.59 -6.77 12.92
N PHE A 405 10.22 -5.56 12.48
CA PHE A 405 8.99 -4.87 12.90
C PHE A 405 7.84 -5.01 11.92
N ASN A 406 8.04 -5.63 10.76
CA ASN A 406 6.95 -5.85 9.84
C ASN A 406 6.04 -6.98 10.38
N GLU A 407 4.93 -6.59 11.02
CA GLU A 407 4.01 -7.52 11.67
C GLU A 407 3.45 -8.56 10.70
N ARG A 408 3.04 -8.13 9.51
CA ARG A 408 2.49 -9.00 8.47
C ARG A 408 3.48 -10.08 8.05
N ALA A 409 4.74 -9.71 7.84
CA ALA A 409 5.80 -10.66 7.52
C ALA A 409 6.13 -11.59 8.71
N ALA A 410 6.09 -11.08 9.94
CA ALA A 410 6.35 -11.88 11.14
C ALA A 410 5.25 -12.92 11.41
N PHE A 411 3.97 -12.55 11.27
CA PHE A 411 2.85 -13.49 11.37
C PHE A 411 2.93 -14.56 10.27
N SER A 412 3.18 -14.15 9.03
CA SER A 412 3.30 -15.07 7.90
C SER A 412 4.49 -16.04 8.05
N LEU A 413 5.64 -15.56 8.57
CA LEU A 413 6.79 -16.41 8.88
C LEU A 413 6.44 -17.46 9.92
N ARG A 414 5.84 -17.04 11.04
CA ARG A 414 5.42 -17.96 12.11
C ARG A 414 4.49 -19.03 11.57
N LEU A 415 3.47 -18.64 10.80
CA LEU A 415 2.54 -19.59 10.19
C LEU A 415 3.28 -20.63 9.34
N LEU A 416 4.18 -20.21 8.45
CA LEU A 416 4.94 -21.12 7.59
C LEU A 416 5.84 -22.08 8.39
N GLU A 417 6.39 -21.64 9.51
CA GLU A 417 7.16 -22.50 10.42
C GLU A 417 6.26 -23.55 11.09
N GLU A 418 5.06 -23.16 11.52
CA GLU A 418 4.07 -24.07 12.11
C GLU A 418 3.49 -25.06 11.09
N LEU A 419 3.34 -24.68 9.82
CA LEU A 419 2.89 -25.58 8.75
C LEU A 419 3.81 -26.81 8.58
N SER A 420 5.05 -26.77 9.06
CA SER A 420 5.95 -27.94 9.05
C SER A 420 5.48 -29.09 9.95
N ALA A 421 4.61 -28.82 10.93
CA ALA A 421 4.01 -29.82 11.80
C ALA A 421 2.75 -30.46 11.20
N PHE A 422 2.27 -29.98 10.06
CA PHE A 422 1.05 -30.48 9.43
C PHE A 422 1.32 -31.80 8.72
N GLU A 423 0.42 -32.75 8.90
CA GLU A 423 0.38 -33.98 8.10
C GLU A 423 -0.28 -33.72 6.76
N THR A 424 0.00 -34.59 5.78
CA THR A 424 -0.51 -34.47 4.41
C THR A 424 -1.19 -35.75 3.96
N ILE A 425 -2.40 -35.63 3.39
CA ILE A 425 -3.05 -36.66 2.59
C ILE A 425 -3.03 -36.19 1.15
N GLU A 426 -2.41 -36.97 0.27
CA GLU A 426 -2.32 -36.67 -1.15
C GLU A 426 -3.26 -37.60 -1.94
N THR A 427 -4.07 -37.00 -2.81
CA THR A 427 -4.98 -37.70 -3.73
C THR A 427 -4.57 -37.41 -5.18
N GLU A 428 -5.41 -37.72 -6.16
CA GLU A 428 -5.11 -37.45 -7.57
C GLU A 428 -5.04 -35.95 -7.84
N HIS A 429 -6.01 -35.18 -7.35
CA HIS A 429 -6.13 -33.75 -7.63
C HIS A 429 -5.86 -32.83 -6.44
N PHE A 430 -5.71 -33.37 -5.23
CA PHE A 430 -5.60 -32.57 -4.01
C PHE A 430 -4.39 -32.95 -3.13
N ILE A 431 -3.91 -31.96 -2.38
CA ILE A 431 -2.96 -32.12 -1.27
C ILE A 431 -3.64 -31.53 -0.04
N ILE A 432 -4.11 -32.38 0.87
CA ILE A 432 -4.85 -31.96 2.07
C ILE A 432 -3.88 -31.91 3.24
N ARG A 433 -3.70 -30.74 3.85
CA ARG A 433 -2.81 -30.51 4.99
C ARG A 433 -3.61 -30.19 6.24
N TYR A 434 -3.22 -30.77 7.37
CA TYR A 434 -3.89 -30.57 8.64
C TYR A 434 -2.94 -30.78 9.81
N LEU A 435 -3.25 -30.17 10.95
CA LEU A 435 -2.55 -30.47 12.20
C LEU A 435 -3.17 -31.72 12.85
N PRO A 436 -2.38 -32.76 13.20
CA PRO A 436 -2.92 -33.96 13.86
C PRO A 436 -3.62 -33.61 15.18
N GLY A 437 -4.79 -34.22 15.41
CA GLY A 437 -5.62 -33.89 16.57
C GLY A 437 -7.09 -34.27 16.37
N GLU A 438 -7.98 -33.56 17.07
CA GLU A 438 -9.42 -33.83 17.02
C GLU A 438 -10.04 -33.61 15.62
N ASP A 439 -9.42 -32.75 14.82
CA ASP A 439 -9.90 -32.37 13.48
C ASP A 439 -9.63 -33.39 12.39
N GLU A 440 -8.76 -34.35 12.68
CA GLU A 440 -8.38 -35.43 11.78
C GLU A 440 -9.58 -36.26 11.32
N VAL A 441 -10.65 -36.34 12.13
CA VAL A 441 -11.87 -37.06 11.77
C VAL A 441 -12.54 -36.45 10.53
N LEU A 442 -12.58 -35.12 10.43
CA LEU A 442 -13.15 -34.44 9.27
C LEU A 442 -12.25 -34.64 8.06
N VAL A 443 -10.95 -34.43 8.24
CA VAL A 443 -9.95 -34.50 7.17
C VAL A 443 -9.91 -35.88 6.53
N LYS A 444 -10.05 -36.95 7.31
CA LYS A 444 -10.12 -38.33 6.82
C LYS A 444 -11.35 -38.63 5.94
N MET A 445 -12.40 -37.81 6.02
CA MET A 445 -13.59 -37.94 5.16
C MET A 445 -13.47 -37.17 3.84
N MET A 446 -12.48 -36.28 3.71
CA MET A 446 -12.34 -35.40 2.56
C MET A 446 -11.93 -36.10 1.25
N PRO A 447 -11.00 -37.09 1.21
CA PRO A 447 -10.46 -37.61 -0.05
C PRO A 447 -11.51 -38.01 -1.09
N ASP A 448 -12.40 -38.95 -0.77
CA ASP A 448 -13.41 -39.45 -1.71
C ASP A 448 -14.41 -38.35 -2.12
N ALA A 449 -14.77 -37.47 -1.18
CA ALA A 449 -15.71 -36.39 -1.42
C ALA A 449 -15.12 -35.28 -2.31
N LEU A 450 -13.84 -34.98 -2.14
CA LEU A 450 -13.12 -33.99 -2.94
C LEU A 450 -12.88 -34.48 -4.37
N GLU A 451 -12.52 -35.76 -4.54
CA GLU A 451 -12.36 -36.33 -5.89
C GLU A 451 -13.70 -36.38 -6.64
N ALA A 452 -14.79 -36.76 -5.97
CA ALA A 452 -16.13 -36.69 -6.57
C ALA A 452 -16.57 -35.24 -6.88
N MET A 453 -16.16 -34.28 -6.05
CA MET A 453 -16.38 -32.85 -6.30
C MET A 453 -15.55 -32.36 -7.49
N HIS A 454 -14.31 -32.82 -7.62
CA HIS A 454 -13.43 -32.51 -8.75
C HIS A 454 -14.10 -32.87 -10.08
N ASP A 455 -14.55 -34.13 -10.21
CA ASP A 455 -15.19 -34.62 -11.44
C ASP A 455 -16.36 -33.73 -11.88
N ASP A 456 -17.22 -33.32 -10.93
CA ASP A 456 -18.38 -32.47 -11.20
C ASP A 456 -18.00 -31.03 -11.58
N VAL A 457 -17.15 -30.40 -10.78
CA VAL A 457 -16.79 -28.98 -10.98
C VAL A 457 -15.90 -28.82 -12.20
N ALA A 458 -14.91 -29.69 -12.41
CA ALA A 458 -14.02 -29.66 -13.58
C ALA A 458 -14.80 -29.90 -14.88
N ALA A 459 -15.72 -30.89 -14.90
CA ALA A 459 -16.57 -31.14 -16.06
C ALA A 459 -17.44 -29.93 -16.42
N ARG A 460 -17.95 -29.21 -15.41
CA ARG A 460 -18.79 -28.02 -15.63
C ARG A 460 -18.04 -26.89 -16.33
N PHE A 461 -16.78 -26.66 -16.00
CA PHE A 461 -15.98 -25.57 -16.59
C PHE A 461 -15.09 -26.02 -17.75
N GLY A 462 -15.00 -27.33 -18.01
CA GLY A 462 -14.14 -27.93 -19.04
C GLY A 462 -12.69 -27.54 -18.83
N HIS A 463 -12.24 -27.57 -17.57
CA HIS A 463 -10.91 -27.16 -17.15
C HIS A 463 -10.51 -27.89 -15.88
N GLU A 464 -9.25 -28.31 -15.81
CA GLU A 464 -8.62 -28.85 -14.61
C GLU A 464 -7.45 -27.94 -14.23
N PRO A 465 -7.24 -27.65 -12.93
CA PRO A 465 -6.08 -26.88 -12.50
C PRO A 465 -4.76 -27.52 -12.96
N VAL A 466 -3.80 -26.70 -13.39
CA VAL A 466 -2.49 -27.18 -13.88
C VAL A 466 -1.70 -27.95 -12.81
N GLN A 467 -1.97 -27.68 -11.53
CA GLN A 467 -1.33 -28.34 -10.39
C GLN A 467 -2.39 -28.79 -9.38
N LYS A 468 -2.03 -29.77 -8.54
CA LYS A 468 -2.89 -30.20 -7.43
C LYS A 468 -3.24 -29.03 -6.54
N THR A 469 -4.51 -28.94 -6.14
CA THR A 469 -4.98 -27.91 -5.23
C THR A 469 -4.60 -28.28 -3.81
N VAL A 470 -3.92 -27.36 -3.12
CA VAL A 470 -3.59 -27.53 -1.70
C VAL A 470 -4.80 -27.08 -0.88
N ILE A 471 -5.29 -27.96 0.00
CA ILE A 471 -6.35 -27.65 0.95
C ILE A 471 -5.74 -27.68 2.34
N GLU A 472 -5.74 -26.54 3.03
CA GLU A 472 -5.19 -26.41 4.37
C GLU A 472 -6.31 -26.23 5.38
N VAL A 473 -6.48 -27.25 6.23
CA VAL A 473 -7.48 -27.27 7.28
C VAL A 473 -6.84 -26.71 8.55
N MET A 474 -7.24 -25.49 8.89
CA MET A 474 -6.62 -24.70 9.93
C MET A 474 -7.26 -24.99 11.30
N PRO A 475 -6.46 -25.05 12.38
CA PRO A 475 -6.96 -25.38 13.71
C PRO A 475 -7.86 -24.29 14.31
N ASP A 476 -7.63 -23.03 13.94
CA ASP A 476 -8.38 -21.87 14.40
C ASP A 476 -8.43 -20.73 13.37
N HIS A 477 -9.21 -19.70 13.70
CA HIS A 477 -9.42 -18.52 12.88
C HIS A 477 -8.16 -17.66 12.72
N GLU A 478 -7.22 -17.68 13.68
CA GLU A 478 -5.98 -16.91 13.58
C GLU A 478 -5.07 -17.50 12.49
N PHE A 479 -4.84 -18.82 12.53
CA PHE A 479 -4.07 -19.54 11.49
C PHE A 479 -4.66 -19.31 10.11
N PHE A 480 -5.98 -19.47 9.99
CA PHE A 480 -6.71 -19.21 8.76
C PHE A 480 -6.54 -17.78 8.27
N SER A 481 -6.76 -16.79 9.13
CA SER A 481 -6.66 -15.39 8.77
C SER A 481 -5.25 -15.01 8.29
N VAL A 482 -4.21 -15.50 8.98
CA VAL A 482 -2.82 -15.25 8.61
C VAL A 482 -2.51 -15.89 7.25
N ARG A 483 -3.01 -17.10 6.94
CA ARG A 483 -2.76 -17.75 5.65
C ARG A 483 -3.30 -16.95 4.47
N ILE A 484 -4.45 -16.30 4.66
CA ILE A 484 -5.11 -15.57 3.57
C ILE A 484 -4.57 -14.15 3.46
N THR A 485 -4.38 -13.46 4.58
CA THR A 485 -4.11 -12.00 4.58
C THR A 485 -2.73 -11.62 5.12
N GLY A 486 -2.06 -12.52 5.84
CA GLY A 486 -0.88 -12.22 6.65
C GLY A 486 -1.20 -11.52 7.99
N MET A 487 -2.48 -11.37 8.33
CA MET A 487 -2.97 -10.75 9.58
C MET A 487 -3.88 -11.74 10.33
N PRO A 488 -3.95 -11.69 11.68
CA PRO A 488 -4.65 -12.69 12.50
C PRO A 488 -6.18 -12.58 12.50
N TRP A 489 -6.78 -11.77 11.62
CA TRP A 489 -8.23 -11.60 11.59
C TRP A 489 -8.79 -11.31 10.19
N ILE A 490 -9.79 -12.09 9.74
CA ILE A 490 -10.61 -11.82 8.55
C ILE A 490 -12.01 -12.40 8.73
N HIS A 491 -13.08 -11.67 8.42
CA HIS A 491 -14.45 -12.16 8.61
C HIS A 491 -14.92 -13.14 7.49
N THR A 492 -14.30 -14.31 7.35
CA THR A 492 -14.70 -15.43 6.49
C THR A 492 -14.24 -16.77 7.09
N VAL A 493 -14.82 -17.91 6.66
CA VAL A 493 -14.48 -19.27 7.14
C VAL A 493 -13.56 -20.06 6.21
N ALA A 494 -13.51 -19.65 4.94
CA ALA A 494 -12.64 -20.21 3.92
C ALA A 494 -12.26 -19.13 2.91
N ALA A 495 -11.16 -19.35 2.19
CA ALA A 495 -10.80 -18.56 1.04
C ALA A 495 -9.81 -19.30 0.14
N CYS A 496 -9.96 -19.06 -1.16
CA CYS A 496 -9.07 -19.51 -2.21
C CYS A 496 -8.13 -18.37 -2.66
N THR A 497 -6.87 -18.74 -2.92
CA THR A 497 -5.85 -17.86 -3.53
C THR A 497 -5.47 -18.30 -4.95
N GLY A 498 -6.28 -19.17 -5.55
CA GLY A 498 -5.96 -19.93 -6.75
C GLY A 498 -5.53 -21.35 -6.35
N PRO A 499 -4.23 -21.64 -6.21
CA PRO A 499 -3.77 -23.00 -5.98
C PRO A 499 -3.89 -23.49 -4.53
N VAL A 500 -4.13 -22.58 -3.59
CA VAL A 500 -4.33 -22.90 -2.16
C VAL A 500 -5.72 -22.47 -1.73
N ILE A 501 -6.42 -23.39 -1.07
CA ILE A 501 -7.64 -23.15 -0.32
C ILE A 501 -7.28 -23.33 1.16
N ALA A 502 -7.53 -22.33 1.99
CA ALA A 502 -7.50 -22.49 3.44
C ALA A 502 -8.93 -22.45 3.98
N MET A 503 -9.21 -23.27 4.99
CA MET A 503 -10.50 -23.25 5.68
C MET A 503 -10.33 -23.55 7.17
N GLU A 504 -11.22 -23.00 7.98
CA GLU A 504 -11.42 -23.46 9.35
C GLU A 504 -12.19 -24.79 9.40
N VAL A 505 -12.07 -25.48 10.53
CA VAL A 505 -12.94 -26.62 10.83
C VAL A 505 -14.31 -26.11 11.33
N PRO A 506 -15.45 -26.59 10.78
CA PRO A 506 -16.76 -26.24 11.31
C PRO A 506 -16.93 -26.71 12.76
N LYS A 507 -16.96 -25.76 13.70
CA LYS A 507 -17.03 -26.04 15.14
C LYS A 507 -17.93 -25.06 15.88
N LYS A 508 -18.48 -25.52 17.00
CA LYS A 508 -19.10 -24.64 18.00
C LYS A 508 -17.99 -24.07 18.89
N GLY A 509 -17.91 -22.76 19.00
CA GLY A 509 -16.94 -22.10 19.85
C GLY A 509 -17.27 -20.63 20.09
N ALA A 510 -16.37 -19.91 20.75
CA ALA A 510 -16.48 -18.46 20.87
C ALA A 510 -16.40 -17.83 19.47
N PRO A 511 -17.27 -16.86 19.11
CA PRO A 511 -17.22 -16.18 17.80
C PRO A 511 -15.88 -15.49 17.49
N SER A 512 -15.06 -15.24 18.51
CA SER A 512 -13.71 -14.70 18.39
C SER A 512 -12.66 -15.73 17.98
N LEU A 513 -12.99 -17.02 17.96
CA LEU A 513 -12.09 -18.14 17.64
C LEU A 513 -12.58 -19.00 16.48
N HIS A 514 -13.90 -19.08 16.29
CA HIS A 514 -14.54 -19.85 15.22
C HIS A 514 -15.82 -19.13 14.78
N LEU A 515 -16.09 -19.08 13.48
CA LEU A 515 -17.30 -18.44 12.95
C LEU A 515 -18.53 -19.37 12.92
N GLY A 516 -18.40 -20.61 13.42
CA GLY A 516 -19.53 -21.49 13.72
C GLY A 516 -19.61 -22.76 12.86
N LEU A 517 -20.83 -23.27 12.70
CA LEU A 517 -21.12 -24.48 11.92
C LEU A 517 -21.50 -24.11 10.48
N PHE A 518 -20.94 -24.85 9.53
CA PHE A 518 -21.23 -24.74 8.10
C PHE A 518 -21.02 -26.11 7.43
N ASP A 519 -21.50 -26.24 6.19
CA ASP A 519 -21.25 -27.43 5.37
C ASP A 519 -19.88 -27.31 4.71
N TRP A 520 -18.91 -28.06 5.23
CA TRP A 520 -17.53 -27.99 4.74
C TRP A 520 -17.39 -28.38 3.26
N LEU A 521 -18.22 -29.30 2.75
CA LEU A 521 -18.12 -29.76 1.36
C LEU A 521 -18.69 -28.71 0.42
N ASP A 522 -19.80 -28.07 0.79
CA ASP A 522 -20.38 -26.97 0.00
C ASP A 522 -19.43 -25.76 -0.02
N THR A 523 -18.81 -25.43 1.13
CA THR A 523 -17.77 -24.40 1.21
C THR A 523 -16.56 -24.74 0.34
N LEU A 524 -16.01 -25.96 0.42
CA LEU A 524 -14.87 -26.34 -0.43
C LEU A 524 -15.23 -26.37 -1.91
N ARG A 525 -16.49 -26.67 -2.26
CA ARG A 525 -16.97 -26.62 -3.65
C ARG A 525 -17.00 -25.20 -4.20
N HIS A 526 -17.40 -24.24 -3.37
CA HIS A 526 -17.32 -22.82 -3.69
C HIS A 526 -15.86 -22.41 -3.95
N GLU A 527 -14.96 -22.70 -3.00
CA GLU A 527 -13.54 -22.32 -3.11
C GLU A 527 -12.79 -23.06 -4.23
N TYR A 528 -13.16 -24.32 -4.51
CA TYR A 528 -12.59 -25.07 -5.61
C TYR A 528 -13.05 -24.53 -6.97
N THR A 529 -14.28 -24.01 -7.05
CA THR A 529 -14.74 -23.31 -8.25
C THR A 529 -13.92 -22.05 -8.53
N HIS A 530 -13.53 -21.29 -7.50
CA HIS A 530 -12.55 -20.22 -7.65
C HIS A 530 -11.23 -20.76 -8.20
N THR A 531 -10.70 -21.84 -7.63
CA THR A 531 -9.44 -22.47 -8.09
C THR A 531 -9.46 -22.75 -9.59
N ILE A 532 -10.51 -23.40 -10.10
CA ILE A 532 -10.65 -23.72 -11.52
C ILE A 532 -10.78 -22.46 -12.38
N THR A 533 -11.65 -21.52 -11.99
CA THR A 533 -11.92 -20.33 -12.80
C THR A 533 -10.74 -19.37 -12.82
N LEU A 534 -10.02 -19.23 -11.72
CA LEU A 534 -8.77 -18.47 -11.60
C LEU A 534 -7.67 -19.08 -12.46
N ASP A 535 -7.44 -20.39 -12.39
CA ASP A 535 -6.42 -21.07 -13.19
C ASP A 535 -6.72 -20.97 -14.70
N ARG A 536 -7.97 -21.24 -15.10
CA ARG A 536 -8.42 -21.15 -16.50
C ARG A 536 -8.19 -19.76 -17.10
N THR A 537 -8.38 -18.72 -16.30
CA THR A 537 -8.27 -17.33 -16.75
C THR A 537 -6.94 -16.69 -16.41
N ARG A 538 -6.01 -17.43 -15.79
CA ARG A 538 -4.73 -16.89 -15.27
C ARG A 538 -4.94 -15.70 -14.33
N ASN A 539 -5.94 -15.79 -13.46
CA ASN A 539 -6.36 -14.76 -12.52
C ASN A 539 -6.90 -13.46 -13.18
N ARG A 540 -7.34 -13.51 -14.44
CA ARG A 540 -7.86 -12.34 -15.20
C ARG A 540 -9.38 -12.32 -15.30
N ILE A 541 -10.04 -13.07 -14.43
CA ILE A 541 -11.50 -13.08 -14.30
C ILE A 541 -11.92 -11.93 -13.37
N PRO A 542 -12.93 -11.12 -13.73
CA PRO A 542 -13.51 -10.14 -12.82
C PRO A 542 -14.01 -10.80 -11.54
N HIS A 543 -13.91 -10.09 -10.41
CA HIS A 543 -14.25 -10.63 -9.10
C HIS A 543 -15.71 -11.10 -9.06
N TRP A 544 -16.64 -10.31 -9.58
CA TRP A 544 -18.06 -10.67 -9.61
C TRP A 544 -18.34 -11.97 -10.37
N LEU A 545 -17.60 -12.23 -11.46
CA LEU A 545 -17.84 -13.39 -12.31
C LEU A 545 -17.31 -14.67 -11.66
N THR A 546 -16.18 -14.60 -10.94
CA THR A 546 -15.69 -15.75 -10.19
C THR A 546 -16.60 -16.08 -9.00
N GLU A 547 -17.10 -15.07 -8.27
CA GLU A 547 -18.10 -15.25 -7.20
C GLU A 547 -19.41 -15.85 -7.71
N ALA A 548 -19.93 -15.32 -8.83
CA ALA A 548 -21.12 -15.86 -9.47
C ALA A 548 -20.93 -17.32 -9.93
N SER A 549 -19.76 -17.62 -10.50
CA SER A 549 -19.42 -18.98 -10.92
C SER A 549 -19.43 -19.94 -9.73
N SER A 550 -18.81 -19.56 -8.61
CA SER A 550 -18.75 -20.33 -7.36
C SER A 550 -20.13 -20.50 -6.73
N GLY A 551 -20.90 -19.42 -6.59
CA GLY A 551 -22.25 -19.47 -6.03
C GLY A 551 -23.23 -20.33 -6.83
N THR A 552 -23.07 -20.44 -8.15
CA THR A 552 -23.90 -21.36 -8.97
C THR A 552 -23.52 -22.84 -8.84
N ARG A 553 -22.42 -23.16 -8.15
CA ARG A 553 -22.01 -24.54 -7.84
C ARG A 553 -22.45 -24.98 -6.45
N GLU A 554 -22.79 -24.07 -5.55
CA GLU A 554 -23.37 -24.41 -4.25
C GLU A 554 -24.65 -25.27 -4.42
N LEU A 555 -24.80 -26.25 -3.54
CA LEU A 555 -25.94 -27.18 -3.56
C LEU A 555 -27.17 -26.61 -2.83
N ALA A 556 -26.96 -25.62 -1.95
CA ALA A 556 -28.02 -25.01 -1.19
C ALA A 556 -28.90 -24.08 -2.07
N PRO A 557 -30.24 -24.18 -2.01
CA PRO A 557 -31.10 -23.25 -2.73
C PRO A 557 -31.09 -21.86 -2.08
N ARG A 558 -31.18 -20.81 -2.90
CA ARG A 558 -31.33 -19.44 -2.41
C ARG A 558 -32.63 -19.31 -1.61
N ASP A 559 -32.56 -18.58 -0.50
CA ASP A 559 -33.74 -18.27 0.29
C ASP A 559 -34.61 -17.19 -0.39
N SER A 560 -35.87 -17.10 0.03
CA SER A 560 -36.84 -16.19 -0.59
C SER A 560 -36.47 -14.71 -0.48
N PRO A 561 -35.92 -14.21 0.64
CA PRO A 561 -35.36 -12.85 0.72
C PRO A 561 -34.29 -12.57 -0.34
N THR A 562 -33.25 -13.41 -0.43
CA THR A 562 -32.14 -13.21 -1.39
C THR A 562 -32.64 -13.26 -2.83
N ALA A 563 -33.52 -14.21 -3.16
CA ALA A 563 -34.08 -14.33 -4.51
C ALA A 563 -34.92 -13.12 -4.95
N ARG A 564 -35.51 -12.36 -4.01
CA ARG A 564 -36.31 -11.16 -4.32
C ARG A 564 -35.49 -9.88 -4.40
N MET A 565 -34.28 -9.88 -3.86
CA MET A 565 -33.45 -8.68 -3.73
C MET A 565 -33.14 -8.02 -5.08
N PRO A 566 -32.68 -8.72 -6.13
CA PRO A 566 -32.42 -8.10 -7.43
C PRO A 566 -33.69 -7.49 -8.06
N ALA A 567 -34.86 -8.12 -7.88
CA ALA A 567 -36.12 -7.60 -8.38
C ALA A 567 -36.57 -6.32 -7.64
N MET A 568 -36.20 -6.16 -6.36
CA MET A 568 -36.46 -4.94 -5.60
C MET A 568 -35.55 -3.79 -6.05
N GLU A 569 -34.26 -4.07 -6.18
CA GLU A 569 -33.26 -3.07 -6.59
C GLU A 569 -33.41 -2.64 -8.05
N LEU A 570 -33.87 -3.55 -8.93
CA LEU A 570 -34.26 -3.19 -10.30
C LEU A 570 -35.39 -2.14 -10.32
N ARG A 571 -36.38 -2.26 -9.42
CA ARG A 571 -37.50 -1.31 -9.34
C ARG A 571 -37.08 0.06 -8.81
N SER A 572 -36.05 0.12 -7.95
CA SER A 572 -35.51 1.36 -7.42
C SER A 572 -34.39 1.95 -8.29
N GLY A 573 -33.94 1.24 -9.33
CA GLY A 573 -32.83 1.66 -10.19
C GLY A 573 -31.48 1.62 -9.46
N GLN A 574 -31.28 0.64 -8.57
CA GLN A 574 -30.12 0.51 -7.68
C GLN A 574 -29.34 -0.79 -7.89
N LEU A 575 -29.53 -1.45 -9.04
CA LEU A 575 -28.64 -2.54 -9.45
C LEU A 575 -27.25 -1.97 -9.76
N PHE A 576 -26.23 -2.76 -9.48
CA PHE A 576 -24.87 -2.43 -9.86
C PHE A 576 -24.68 -2.55 -11.36
N ASP A 577 -23.87 -1.69 -11.95
CA ASP A 577 -23.23 -2.00 -13.23
C ASP A 577 -22.09 -3.03 -13.07
N MET A 578 -21.40 -3.35 -14.16
CA MET A 578 -20.33 -4.37 -14.16
C MET A 578 -19.06 -3.91 -13.42
N GLN A 579 -18.81 -2.61 -13.29
CA GLN A 579 -17.68 -2.09 -12.51
C GLN A 579 -18.05 -1.97 -11.04
N GLU A 580 -19.25 -1.49 -10.74
CA GLU A 580 -19.73 -1.34 -9.37
C GLU A 580 -19.86 -2.67 -8.65
N ILE A 581 -20.30 -3.74 -9.34
CA ILE A 581 -20.51 -5.05 -8.73
C ILE A 581 -19.19 -5.68 -8.26
N ASP A 582 -18.07 -5.49 -8.99
CA ASP A 582 -16.75 -5.96 -8.56
C ASP A 582 -16.38 -5.36 -7.19
N TRP A 583 -16.58 -4.06 -7.04
CA TRP A 583 -16.30 -3.36 -5.79
C TRP A 583 -17.33 -3.60 -4.70
N ALA A 584 -18.55 -4.03 -5.02
CA ALA A 584 -19.57 -4.31 -4.02
C ALA A 584 -19.19 -5.49 -3.10
N PHE A 585 -18.34 -6.42 -3.56
CA PHE A 585 -17.77 -7.48 -2.72
C PHE A 585 -16.72 -6.94 -1.75
N VAL A 586 -15.85 -6.07 -2.25
CA VAL A 586 -14.68 -5.54 -1.52
C VAL A 586 -15.02 -4.38 -0.59
N ARG A 587 -15.75 -3.39 -1.11
CA ARG A 587 -16.09 -2.11 -0.47
C ARG A 587 -17.59 -1.80 -0.64
N PRO A 588 -18.49 -2.51 0.07
CA PRO A 588 -19.91 -2.22 0.03
C PRO A 588 -20.20 -0.80 0.56
N LYS A 589 -21.01 0.00 -0.16
CA LYS A 589 -21.40 1.36 0.25
C LYS A 589 -22.60 1.31 1.21
N ARG A 590 -23.49 0.33 1.03
CA ARG A 590 -24.66 0.05 1.87
C ARG A 590 -24.49 -1.30 2.57
N PRO A 591 -25.09 -1.50 3.76
CA PRO A 591 -25.01 -2.78 4.48
C PRO A 591 -25.47 -4.01 3.67
N ILE A 592 -26.37 -3.81 2.69
CA ILE A 592 -26.91 -4.90 1.85
C ILE A 592 -26.09 -5.15 0.58
N ASP A 593 -25.14 -4.28 0.21
CA ASP A 593 -24.53 -4.29 -1.13
C ASP A 593 -23.83 -5.60 -1.44
N ARG A 594 -23.11 -6.19 -0.48
CA ARG A 594 -22.47 -7.49 -0.68
C ARG A 594 -23.48 -8.61 -0.94
N GLN A 595 -24.58 -8.64 -0.17
CA GLN A 595 -25.64 -9.63 -0.37
C GLN A 595 -26.32 -9.43 -1.73
N LEU A 596 -26.52 -8.17 -2.13
CA LEU A 596 -27.04 -7.83 -3.45
C LEU A 596 -26.07 -8.28 -4.55
N ALA A 597 -24.76 -8.09 -4.39
CA ALA A 597 -23.76 -8.51 -5.37
C ALA A 597 -23.80 -10.03 -5.59
N TYR A 598 -23.86 -10.83 -4.51
CA TYR A 598 -24.09 -12.27 -4.60
C TYR A 598 -25.41 -12.62 -5.29
N ALA A 599 -26.50 -11.93 -4.93
CA ALA A 599 -27.83 -12.20 -5.48
C ALA A 599 -27.98 -11.79 -6.95
N GLN A 600 -27.29 -10.73 -7.37
CA GLN A 600 -27.33 -10.15 -8.71
C GLN A 600 -26.39 -10.86 -9.67
N GLY A 601 -25.17 -11.22 -9.22
CA GLY A 601 -24.15 -11.81 -10.08
C GLY A 601 -24.49 -13.25 -10.51
N ALA A 602 -25.18 -13.99 -9.63
CA ALA A 602 -25.49 -15.39 -9.82
C ALA A 602 -26.91 -15.62 -10.36
#